data_AF-A0A2M7KBW1-F1
#
_entry.id   AF-A0A2M7KBW1-F1
#
_cell.length_a   1.000
_cell.length_b   1.000
_cell.length_c   1.000
_cell.angle_alpha   90.00
_cell.angle_beta   90.00
_cell.angle_gamma   90.00
#
_symmetry.space_group_name_H-M   'P 1'
#
loop_
_entity.id
_entity.type
_entity.pdbx_description
1 polymer ?
#
loop_
_entity_poly.entity_id
_entity_poly.type
_entity_poly.pdbx_seq_one_letter_code
_entity_poly.pdbx_strand_id
1 'polypeptide(L)' 'LAPLSIDESLYMIHNLKSYNIIKGVRGQEGVNEDIFADFISRISVLVKIAPEISEMDLNPLLGKKDRVVAVDARIRIEK' A
#
# COMPACT_ATOMS: atom_id res chain seq x y z
N LEU A 1 -8.41 -11.55 3.86
CA LEU A 1 -6.96 -11.82 4.05
C LEU A 1 -6.37 -10.59 4.73
N ALA A 2 -6.39 -10.60 6.06
CA ALA A 2 -5.82 -9.57 6.92
C ALA A 2 -5.62 -10.20 8.31
N PRO A 3 -4.50 -9.95 9.00
CA PRO A 3 -3.38 -9.11 8.56
C PRO A 3 -2.53 -9.78 7.47
N LEU A 4 -1.72 -8.99 6.77
CA LEU A 4 -0.74 -9.39 5.77
C LEU A 4 0.67 -9.25 6.35
N SER A 5 1.51 -10.24 6.12
CA SER A 5 2.95 -10.16 6.34
C SER A 5 3.62 -9.24 5.30
N ILE A 6 4.89 -8.88 5.56
CA ILE A 6 5.72 -8.13 4.61
C ILE A 6 5.91 -8.94 3.32
N ASP A 7 6.18 -10.24 3.42
CA ASP A 7 6.39 -11.11 2.26
C ASP A 7 5.13 -11.23 1.38
N GLU A 8 3.94 -11.35 1.99
CA GLU A 8 2.68 -11.31 1.25
C GLU A 8 2.46 -9.96 0.57
N SER A 9 2.83 -8.86 1.23
CA SER A 9 2.72 -7.52 0.68
C SER A 9 3.66 -7.30 -0.51
N LEU A 10 4.92 -7.76 -0.39
CA LEU A 10 5.88 -7.77 -1.51
C LEU A 10 5.39 -8.62 -2.66
N TYR A 11 4.89 -9.83 -2.38
CA TYR A 11 4.29 -10.69 -3.39
C TYR A 11 3.15 -9.98 -4.13
N MET A 12 2.25 -9.29 -3.42
CA MET A 12 1.18 -8.51 -4.06
C MET A 12 1.72 -7.39 -4.95
N ILE A 13 2.74 -6.66 -4.51
CA ILE A 13 3.40 -5.60 -5.30
C ILE A 13 4.01 -6.18 -6.58
N HIS A 14 4.74 -7.29 -6.48
CA HIS A 14 5.42 -7.94 -7.61
C HIS A 14 4.44 -8.50 -8.65
N ASN A 15 3.24 -8.86 -8.23
CA ASN A 15 2.18 -9.39 -9.11
C ASN A 15 1.33 -8.29 -9.78
N LEU A 16 1.62 -7.02 -9.54
CA LEU A 16 0.97 -5.93 -10.28
C LEU A 16 1.35 -6.00 -11.76
N LYS A 17 0.36 -5.89 -12.65
CA LYS A 17 0.61 -5.74 -14.11
C LYS A 17 1.55 -4.56 -14.42
N SER A 18 1.47 -3.52 -13.60
CA SER A 18 2.27 -2.30 -13.69
C SER A 18 3.49 -2.30 -12.76
N TYR A 19 3.94 -3.46 -12.26
CA TYR A 19 5.07 -3.56 -11.32
C TYR A 19 6.35 -2.85 -11.82
N ASN A 20 6.60 -2.84 -13.14
CA ASN A 20 7.74 -2.11 -13.71
C ASN A 20 7.67 -0.59 -13.45
N ILE A 21 6.49 -0.01 -13.24
CA ILE A 21 6.35 1.41 -12.84
C ILE A 21 6.78 1.59 -11.39
N ILE A 22 6.48 0.64 -10.50
CA ILE A 22 6.91 0.67 -9.10
C ILE A 22 8.44 0.64 -9.01
N LYS A 23 9.11 -0.15 -9.85
CA LYS A 23 10.58 -0.17 -9.96
C LYS A 23 11.19 1.10 -10.59
N GLY A 24 10.36 2.00 -11.11
CA GLY A 24 10.78 3.19 -11.83
C GLY A 24 10.90 2.97 -13.33
N VAL A 25 10.69 4.04 -14.11
CA VAL A 25 10.72 4.02 -15.57
C VAL A 25 11.51 5.22 -16.11
N ARG A 26 12.38 4.98 -17.10
CA ARG A 26 13.07 6.00 -17.92
C ARG A 26 13.51 7.26 -17.14
N GLY A 27 14.55 7.14 -16.33
CA GLY A 27 15.14 8.27 -15.59
C GLY A 27 14.32 8.70 -14.36
N GLN A 28 13.16 8.08 -14.12
CA GLN A 28 12.44 8.21 -12.85
C GLN A 28 12.87 7.11 -11.89
N GLU A 29 13.07 7.51 -10.64
CA GLU A 29 13.37 6.60 -9.55
C GLU A 29 12.14 5.76 -9.19
N GLY A 30 12.36 4.50 -8.87
CA GLY A 30 11.33 3.63 -8.31
C GLY A 30 10.95 3.99 -6.88
N VAL A 31 9.83 3.42 -6.44
CA VAL A 31 9.40 3.40 -5.04
C VAL A 31 10.26 2.39 -4.28
N ASN A 32 10.55 2.68 -3.01
CA ASN A 32 11.14 1.68 -2.13
C ASN A 32 10.09 0.62 -1.78
N GLU A 33 10.27 -0.58 -2.32
CA GLU A 33 9.33 -1.69 -2.19
C GLU A 33 9.18 -2.17 -0.73
N ASP A 34 10.25 -2.11 0.08
CA ASP A 34 10.20 -2.50 1.48
C ASP A 34 9.36 -1.53 2.31
N ILE A 35 9.55 -0.22 2.10
CA ILE A 35 8.72 0.81 2.75
C ILE A 35 7.27 0.68 2.30
N PHE A 36 7.04 0.36 1.02
CA PHE A 36 5.68 0.21 0.50
C PHE A 36 5.01 -1.06 1.03
N ALA A 37 5.73 -2.17 1.15
CA ALA A 37 5.24 -3.40 1.74
C ALA A 37 4.93 -3.24 3.23
N ASP A 38 5.78 -2.53 3.99
CA ASP A 38 5.51 -2.17 5.39
C ASP A 38 4.23 -1.34 5.51
N PHE A 39 4.05 -0.35 4.63
CA PHE A 39 2.82 0.45 4.59
C PHE A 39 1.58 -0.41 4.37
N ILE A 40 1.59 -1.32 3.39
CA ILE A 40 0.48 -2.24 3.10
C ILE A 40 0.21 -3.16 4.30
N SER A 41 1.25 -3.73 4.90
CA SER A 41 1.13 -4.60 6.08
C SER A 41 0.49 -3.85 7.26
N ARG A 42 0.91 -2.61 7.53
CA ARG A 42 0.32 -1.77 8.58
C ARG A 42 -1.15 -1.43 8.32
N ILE A 43 -1.53 -1.13 7.07
CA ILE A 43 -2.94 -0.92 6.70
C ILE A 43 -3.76 -2.20 6.91
N SER A 44 -3.20 -3.36 6.56
CA SER A 44 -3.88 -4.65 6.77
C SER A 44 -4.16 -4.93 8.26
N VAL A 45 -3.26 -4.52 9.15
CA VAL A 45 -3.46 -4.59 10.60
C VAL A 45 -4.55 -3.60 11.03
N LEU A 46 -4.52 -2.36 10.53
CA LEU A 46 -5.53 -1.34 10.85
C LEU A 46 -6.95 -1.83 10.53
N VAL A 47 -7.21 -2.31 9.32
CA VAL A 47 -8.54 -2.80 8.93
C VAL A 47 -8.94 -4.07 9.67
N LYS A 48 -7.98 -4.82 10.23
CA LYS A 48 -8.25 -5.99 11.07
C LYS A 48 -8.71 -5.59 12.47
N ILE A 49 -8.13 -4.52 13.04
CA ILE A 49 -8.42 -4.09 14.42
C ILE A 49 -9.56 -3.07 14.51
N ALA A 50 -9.91 -2.41 13.40
CA ALA A 50 -11.02 -1.46 13.29
C ALA A 50 -12.12 -2.05 12.38
N PRO A 51 -12.92 -3.01 12.87
CA PRO A 51 -13.93 -3.72 12.07
C PRO A 51 -15.05 -2.82 11.55
N GLU A 52 -15.23 -1.62 12.13
CA GLU A 52 -16.17 -0.61 11.66
C GLU A 52 -15.78 -0.04 10.28
N ILE A 53 -14.51 -0.18 9.86
CA ILE A 53 -14.07 0.21 8.53
C ILE A 53 -14.57 -0.80 7.52
N SER A 54 -15.67 -0.46 6.86
CA SER A 54 -16.28 -1.28 5.80
C SER A 54 -15.54 -1.16 4.46
N GLU A 55 -14.94 0.00 4.18
CA GLU A 55 -14.19 0.28 2.96
C GLU A 55 -13.12 1.35 3.22
N MET A 56 -11.96 1.21 2.59
CA MET A 56 -10.89 2.20 2.61
C MET A 56 -10.28 2.30 1.21
N ASP A 57 -10.18 3.51 0.68
CA ASP A 57 -9.47 3.83 -0.56
C ASP A 57 -8.40 4.90 -0.29
N LEU A 58 -7.20 4.66 -0.81
CA LEU A 58 -6.04 5.54 -0.68
C LEU A 58 -5.60 5.98 -2.08
N ASN A 59 -6.14 7.09 -2.56
CA ASN A 59 -5.90 7.54 -3.93
C ASN A 59 -5.91 9.08 -4.02
N PRO A 60 -4.75 9.73 -4.31
CA PRO A 60 -3.48 9.11 -4.70
C PRO A 60 -2.61 8.69 -3.51
N LEU A 61 -1.84 7.62 -3.73
CA LEU A 61 -0.76 7.17 -2.84
C LEU A 61 0.58 7.40 -3.53
N LEU A 62 1.41 8.26 -2.95
CA LEU A 62 2.70 8.64 -3.51
C LEU A 62 3.82 7.85 -2.86
N GLY A 63 4.55 7.06 -3.66
CA GLY A 63 5.78 6.39 -3.25
C GLY A 63 7.02 7.13 -3.71
N LYS A 64 8.04 7.18 -2.85
CA LYS A 64 9.41 7.61 -3.15
C LYS A 64 10.40 6.61 -2.55
N LYS A 65 11.70 6.85 -2.74
CA LYS A 65 12.78 6.01 -2.16
C LYS A 65 12.81 6.00 -0.63
N ASP A 66 12.35 7.07 -0.01
CA ASP A 66 12.48 7.32 1.43
C ASP A 66 11.15 7.30 2.19
N ARG A 67 10.02 7.34 1.46
CA ARG A 67 8.70 7.43 2.09
C ARG A 67 7.57 7.00 1.15
N VAL A 68 6.46 6.62 1.77
CA VAL A 68 5.15 6.45 1.13
C VAL A 68 4.16 7.38 1.85
N VAL A 69 3.38 8.14 1.08
CA VAL A 69 2.46 9.16 1.60
C VAL A 69 1.10 9.02 0.93
N ALA A 70 0.06 8.77 1.72
CA ALA A 70 -1.31 8.92 1.28
C ALA A 70 -1.63 10.41 1.22
N VAL A 71 -1.96 10.92 0.03
CA VAL A 71 -2.30 12.34 -0.16
C VAL A 71 -3.77 12.58 0.14
N ASP A 72 -4.60 11.60 -0.22
CA ASP A 72 -6.02 11.57 0.08
C ASP A 72 -6.42 10.17 0.56
N ALA A 73 -7.48 10.11 1.35
CA ALA A 73 -8.02 8.88 1.88
C ALA A 73 -9.53 9.00 2.05
N ARG A 74 -10.27 8.00 1.56
CA ARG A 74 -11.70 7.84 1.80
C ARG A 74 -11.94 6.60 2.63
N ILE A 75 -12.67 6.76 3.73
CA ILE A 75 -12.99 5.66 4.65
C ILE A 75 -14.50 5.63 4.84
N ARG A 76 -15.11 4.48 4.58
CA ARG A 76 -16.53 4.23 4.86
C ARG A 76 -16.67 3.42 6.13
N ILE A 77 -17.47 3.93 7.05
CA ILE A 77 -17.73 3.32 8.35
C ILE A 77 -19.13 2.69 8.37
N GLU A 78 -19.26 1.48 8.89
CA GLU A 78 -20.55 0.84 9.21
C GLU A 78 -20.71 0.67 10.73
N LYS A 79 -21.96 0.73 11.19
CA LYS A 79 -22.35 0.60 12.60
C LYS A 79 -22.74 -0.82 12.95
#